data_AF-A0A920S1B4-F1
#
_entry.id   AF-A0A920S1B4-F1
#
_cell.length_a   1.000
_cell.length_b   1.000
_cell.length_c   1.000
_cell.angle_alpha   90.00
_cell.angle_beta   90.00
_cell.angle_gamma   90.00
#
_symmetry.space_group_name_H-M   'P 1'
#
loop_
_entity.id
_entity.type
_entity.pdbx_description
1 polymer ?
#
loop_
_entity_poly.entity_id
_entity_poly.type
_entity_poly.pdbx_seq_one_letter_code
_entity_poly.pdbx_strand_id
1 'polypeptide(L)'
;MHSNSREEIKEVRAGDIPAAVGLKNVTTGDTLSDIKDIITLEKMEFPDPVISVAVEPKSTEDESKMGIGLQKLAKEDPFIPGQD
;
A
#
# COMPACT_ATOMS: atom_id res chain seq x y z
N MET A 1 -12.06 -4.50 12.08
CA MET A 1 -12.68 -3.18 11.88
C MET A 1 -14.08 -3.39 11.37
N HIS A 2 -15.07 -2.78 12.01
CA HIS A 2 -16.44 -2.69 11.49
C HIS A 2 -16.68 -1.28 10.96
N SER A 3 -17.74 -1.09 10.18
CA SER A 3 -18.07 0.19 9.54
C SER A 3 -18.17 1.39 10.50
N ASN A 4 -18.36 1.14 11.79
CA ASN A 4 -18.50 2.17 12.83
C ASN A 4 -17.69 1.91 14.11
N SER A 5 -16.91 0.84 14.18
CA SER A 5 -16.15 0.51 15.40
C SER A 5 -14.83 -0.21 15.10
N ARG A 6 -13.85 0.05 15.96
CA ARG A 6 -12.56 -0.64 15.94
C ARG A 6 -12.53 -1.62 17.10
N GLU A 7 -12.31 -2.88 16.78
CA GLU A 7 -12.08 -3.94 17.75
C GLU A 7 -10.65 -4.42 17.61
N GLU A 8 -9.94 -4.51 18.73
CA GLU A 8 -8.60 -5.06 18.80
C GLU A 8 -8.67 -6.54 19.13
N ILE A 9 -8.23 -7.36 18.18
CA ILE A 9 -8.18 -8.82 18.31
C ILE A 9 -6.73 -9.27 18.45
N LYS A 10 -6.50 -10.31 19.26
CA LYS A 10 -5.16 -10.83 19.55
C LYS A 10 -4.73 -11.95 18.60
N GLU A 11 -5.69 -12.62 17.97
CA GLU A 11 -5.46 -13.70 17.01
C GLU A 11 -6.39 -13.55 15.80
N VAL A 12 -5.94 -14.11 14.68
CA VAL A 12 -6.66 -14.15 13.40
C VAL A 12 -6.58 -15.58 12.87
N ARG A 13 -7.64 -16.08 12.23
CA ARG A 13 -7.71 -17.43 11.69
C ARG A 13 -7.87 -17.41 10.18
N ALA A 14 -7.69 -18.58 9.56
CA ALA A 14 -7.86 -18.73 8.13
C ALA A 14 -9.28 -18.33 7.71
N GLY A 15 -9.38 -17.44 6.71
CA GLY A 15 -10.65 -16.87 6.24
C GLY A 15 -11.00 -15.50 6.82
N ASP A 16 -10.32 -15.06 7.89
CA ASP A 16 -10.52 -13.72 8.44
C ASP A 16 -9.82 -12.66 7.59
N ILE A 17 -10.38 -11.44 7.57
CA ILE A 17 -9.78 -10.27 6.92
C ILE A 17 -9.44 -9.22 7.99
N PRO A 18 -8.24 -9.29 8.60
CA PRO A 18 -7.79 -8.34 9.62
C PRO A 18 -6.98 -7.17 9.03
N ALA A 19 -6.76 -6.14 9.85
CA ALA A 19 -5.79 -5.09 9.56
C ALA A 19 -4.64 -5.16 10.57
N ALA A 20 -3.42 -5.41 10.08
CA ALA A 20 -2.21 -5.41 10.90
C ALA A 20 -1.62 -4.00 10.97
N VAL A 21 -1.21 -3.55 12.16
CA VAL A 21 -0.65 -2.21 12.37
C VAL A 21 0.83 -2.33 12.72
N GLY A 22 1.66 -1.44 12.14
CA GLY A 22 3.08 -1.32 12.47
C GLY A 22 4.01 -2.27 11.70
N LEU A 23 3.53 -2.89 10.63
CA LEU A 23 4.37 -3.66 9.71
C LEU A 23 5.35 -2.72 8.99
N LYS A 24 6.61 -3.14 8.89
CA LYS A 24 7.66 -2.45 8.15
C LYS A 24 7.93 -3.18 6.85
N ASN A 25 8.11 -2.44 5.76
CA ASN A 25 8.45 -2.98 4.44
C ASN A 25 7.41 -3.98 3.89
N VAL A 26 6.13 -3.73 4.14
CA VAL A 26 5.01 -4.49 3.58
C VAL A 26 4.14 -3.52 2.79
N THR A 27 3.80 -3.90 1.57
CA THR A 27 3.03 -3.13 0.60
C THR A 27 1.87 -3.94 0.04
N THR A 28 0.98 -3.29 -0.73
CA THR A 28 -0.17 -3.93 -1.36
C THR A 28 0.29 -5.05 -2.30
N GLY A 29 -0.25 -6.26 -2.10
CA GLY A 29 0.07 -7.45 -2.91
C GLY A 29 1.17 -8.35 -2.32
N ASP A 30 1.78 -7.99 -1.19
CA ASP A 30 2.72 -8.86 -0.50
C ASP A 30 2.03 -10.03 0.21
N THR A 31 2.73 -11.17 0.28
CA THR A 31 2.27 -12.36 1.01
C THR A 31 2.98 -12.45 2.36
N LEU A 32 2.22 -12.64 3.44
CA LEU A 32 2.75 -13.02 4.75
C LEU A 32 2.57 -14.53 4.94
N SER A 33 3.65 -15.27 5.12
CA SER A 33 3.64 -16.73 5.32
C SER A 33 4.33 -17.15 6.62
N ASP A 34 4.25 -18.43 6.96
CA ASP A 34 5.09 -19.00 8.03
C ASP A 34 6.57 -18.95 7.59
N ILE A 35 7.47 -18.78 8.55
CA ILE A 35 8.91 -18.66 8.29
C ILE A 35 9.52 -20.02 7.87
N LYS A 36 8.91 -21.13 8.30
CA LYS A 36 9.36 -22.50 7.98
C LYS A 36 8.77 -23.01 6.67
N ASP A 37 7.65 -22.46 6.23
CA ASP A 37 6.95 -22.84 5.01
C ASP A 37 6.62 -21.59 4.18
N ILE A 38 7.61 -21.15 3.42
CA ILE A 38 7.53 -19.92 2.64
C ILE A 38 6.74 -20.19 1.37
N ILE A 39 5.63 -19.47 1.23
CA ILE A 39 4.81 -19.46 0.03
C ILE A 39 4.63 -18.02 -0.46
N THR A 40 4.48 -17.85 -1.77
CA THR A 40 4.09 -16.58 -2.38
C THR A 40 2.76 -16.82 -3.07
N LEU A 41 1.74 -16.04 -2.66
CA LEU A 41 0.44 -16.07 -3.32
C LEU A 41 0.53 -15.34 -4.66
N GLU A 42 -0.44 -15.60 -5.53
CA GLU A 42 -0.54 -14.95 -6.83
C GLU A 42 -0.59 -13.43 -6.64
N LYS A 43 0.32 -12.73 -7.33
CA LYS A 43 0.34 -11.27 -7.32
C LYS A 43 -0.72 -10.75 -8.27
N MET A 44 -1.33 -9.65 -7.87
CA MET A 44 -2.24 -8.92 -8.75
C MET A 44 -1.43 -8.27 -9.88
N GLU A 45 -1.75 -8.59 -11.13
CA GLU A 45 -1.25 -7.85 -12.30
C GLU A 45 -2.01 -6.53 -12.42
N PHE A 46 -1.29 -5.42 -12.29
CA PHE A 46 -1.87 -4.09 -12.47
C PHE A 46 -1.74 -3.68 -13.93
N PRO A 47 -2.85 -3.30 -14.62
CA PRO A 47 -2.77 -2.79 -15.97
C PRO A 47 -2.09 -1.42 -15.98
N ASP A 48 -1.45 -1.09 -17.10
CA ASP A 48 -0.84 0.23 -17.28
C ASP A 48 -1.89 1.35 -17.13
N PRO A 49 -1.54 2.48 -16.47
CA PRO A 49 -2.44 3.61 -16.32
C PRO A 49 -2.86 4.15 -17.69
N VAL A 50 -4.17 4.20 -17.93
CA VAL A 50 -4.73 4.69 -19.21
C VAL A 50 -4.99 6.20 -19.22
N ILE A 51 -4.84 6.87 -18.07
CA ILE A 51 -5.07 8.31 -17.89
C ILE A 51 -3.91 8.86 -17.06
N SER A 52 -3.40 10.04 -17.45
CA SER A 52 -2.39 10.79 -16.70
C SER A 52 -2.81 12.25 -16.52
N VAL A 53 -2.45 12.84 -15.39
CA VAL A 53 -2.67 14.27 -15.10
C VAL A 53 -1.34 14.91 -14.74
N ALA A 54 -1.03 16.04 -15.37
CA ALA A 54 0.15 16.84 -15.03
C ALA A 54 -0.12 17.64 -13.76
N VAL A 55 0.84 17.64 -12.82
CA VAL A 55 0.75 18.37 -11.56
C VAL A 55 2.04 19.15 -11.37
N GLU A 56 1.94 20.45 -11.12
CA GLU A 56 3.09 21.34 -10.92
C GLU A 56 3.05 21.97 -9.52
N PRO A 57 4.18 22.02 -8.81
CA PRO A 57 4.24 22.68 -7.51
C PRO A 57 4.17 24.20 -7.69
N LYS A 58 3.40 24.88 -6.83
CA LYS A 58 3.23 26.34 -6.91
C LYS A 58 4.47 27.10 -6.45
N SER A 59 5.32 26.47 -5.64
CA SER A 59 6.54 27.06 -5.07
C SER A 59 7.65 26.02 -4.98
N THR A 60 8.89 26.47 -4.85
CA THR A 60 10.06 25.59 -4.66
C THR A 60 9.96 24.79 -3.35
N GLU A 61 9.32 25.32 -2.30
CA GLU A 61 9.08 24.55 -1.08
C GLU A 61 8.08 23.40 -1.32
N ASP A 62 7.07 23.62 -2.16
CA ASP A 62 6.05 22.62 -2.48
C ASP A 62 6.59 21.49 -3.34
N GLU A 63 7.64 21.71 -4.13
CA GLU A 63 8.30 20.69 -4.94
C GLU A 63 8.79 19.52 -4.07
N SER A 64 9.50 19.83 -2.98
CA SER A 64 9.98 18.82 -2.04
C SER A 64 8.85 18.07 -1.32
N LYS A 65 7.79 18.78 -0.91
CA LYS A 65 6.63 18.21 -0.22
C LYS A 65 5.81 17.32 -1.15
N MET A 66 5.64 17.74 -2.39
CA MET A 66 4.94 16.99 -3.44
C MET A 66 5.67 15.68 -3.72
N GLY A 67 6.99 15.70 -3.89
CA GLY A 67 7.79 14.49 -4.11
C GLY A 67 7.61 13.48 -2.97
N ILE A 68 7.70 13.91 -1.72
CA ILE A 68 7.47 13.03 -0.55
C ILE A 68 6.04 12.49 -0.51
N GLY A 69 5.04 13.33 -0.83
CA GLY A 69 3.64 12.93 -0.86
C GLY A 69 3.35 11.87 -1.91
N LEU A 70 3.80 12.09 -3.15
CA LEU A 70 3.63 11.16 -4.27
C LEU A 70 4.33 9.83 -3.99
N GLN A 71 5.54 9.85 -3.42
CA GLN A 71 6.25 8.62 -3.04
C GLN A 71 5.51 7.79 -2.00
N LYS A 72 4.84 8.43 -1.03
CA LYS A 72 4.03 7.71 -0.04
C LYS A 72 2.79 7.11 -0.70
N LEU A 73 2.14 7.88 -1.57
CA LEU A 73 0.95 7.47 -2.27
C LEU A 73 1.20 6.27 -3.19
N ALA A 74 2.30 6.28 -3.96
CA ALA A 74 2.71 5.16 -4.82
C ALA A 74 3.05 3.87 -4.04
N LYS A 75 3.42 3.97 -2.74
CA LYS A 75 3.63 2.79 -1.89
C LYS A 75 2.33 2.14 -1.42
N GLU A 76 1.28 2.95 -1.27
CA GLU A 76 -0.04 2.49 -0.81
C GLU A 76 -0.88 1.96 -1.98
N ASP A 77 -0.81 2.64 -3.14
CA ASP A 77 -1.56 2.32 -4.34
C ASP A 77 -0.65 2.01 -5.53
N PRO A 78 -0.54 0.72 -5.94
CA PRO A 78 0.30 0.30 -7.06
C PRO A 78 -0.20 0.79 -8.44
N PHE A 79 -1.39 1.37 -8.54
CA PHE A 79 -1.84 2.02 -9.78
C PHE A 79 -1.22 3.40 -10.00
N ILE A 80 -0.59 3.99 -8.97
CA ILE A 80 0.07 5.29 -9.09
C ILE A 80 1.54 5.03 -9.42
N PRO A 81 2.00 5.41 -10.64
CA PRO A 81 3.37 5.16 -11.03
C PRO A 81 4.32 5.89 -10.07
N GLY A 82 5.24 5.13 -9.49
CA GLY A 82 6.43 5.70 -8.87
C GLY A 82 7.19 6.45 -9.96
N GLN A 83 7.59 7.70 -9.69
CA GLN A 83 8.53 8.40 -10.56
C GLN A 83 9.87 7.66 -10.48
N ASP A 84 10.13 6.79 -11.46
CA ASP A 84 11.49 6.48 -11.92
C ASP A 84 11.97 7.58 -12.88
#